data_AF-A0A9E3QHW2-F1
#
_entry.id   AF-A0A9E3QHW2-F1
#
_cell.length_a   1.000
_cell.length_b   1.000
_cell.length_c   1.000
_cell.angle_alpha   90.00
_cell.angle_beta   90.00
_cell.angle_gamma   90.00
#
_symmetry.space_group_name_H-M   'P 1'
#
loop_
_entity.id
_entity.type
_entity.pdbx_description
1 polymer ?
#
loop_
_entity_poly.entity_id
_entity_poly.type
_entity_poly.pdbx_seq_one_letter_code
_entity_poly.pdbx_strand_id
1 'polypeptide(L)'
;MTMDTPQTPQVIVPNPGLPKTIGILNIVFGSLLLLYGLCMGASTLFMPALGSMMQAQQKKLEAEAQAKHKAQIEEELADLDRREAEAETEQEKAEIQAQREQVKKRPPPLVPNTAMGFDMVKDPTYLRFIWGEIITGLLLNVPLLISGIALLGLREWGRKLALWIAGLKLVRLVILLVLAVTMIAPGMARRMDREFAKLGAQIQQTRPGGPPIQPKMKTMSAITGAAMTAQYVFMYGLGMVYPVIVLWVLTRPRAKYACLAVSKPGPAPLLE
;
A
#
# COMPACT_ATOMS: atom_id res chain seq x y z
N MET A 1 54.95 16.49 -33.38
CA MET A 1 53.96 17.53 -33.70
C MET A 1 52.92 16.90 -34.61
N THR A 2 51.86 16.35 -34.06
CA THR A 2 50.64 16.04 -34.81
C THR A 2 49.89 17.36 -34.95
N MET A 3 49.68 17.83 -36.18
CA MET A 3 48.76 18.96 -36.40
C MET A 3 47.35 18.45 -36.06
N ASP A 4 46.72 19.02 -35.04
CA ASP A 4 45.32 18.74 -34.74
C ASP A 4 44.47 19.23 -35.92
N THR A 5 43.89 18.28 -36.65
CA THR A 5 42.93 18.59 -37.71
C THR A 5 41.76 19.33 -37.07
N PRO A 6 41.39 20.54 -37.52
CA PRO A 6 40.26 21.27 -36.95
C PRO A 6 39.01 20.39 -37.00
N GLN A 7 38.41 20.12 -35.83
CA GLN A 7 37.17 19.36 -35.75
C GLN A 7 36.11 20.15 -36.50
N THR A 8 35.58 19.58 -37.58
CA THR A 8 34.45 20.17 -38.28
C THR A 8 33.25 20.21 -37.33
N PRO A 9 32.59 21.37 -37.18
CA PRO A 9 31.47 21.52 -36.27
C PRO A 9 30.39 20.49 -36.62
N GLN A 10 30.05 19.62 -35.66
CA GLN A 10 29.06 18.57 -35.89
C GLN A 10 27.67 19.21 -35.99
N VAL A 11 27.08 19.20 -37.19
CA VAL A 11 25.70 19.66 -37.41
C VAL A 11 24.73 18.71 -36.69
N ILE A 12 24.13 19.18 -35.59
CA ILE A 12 23.15 18.41 -34.82
C ILE A 12 21.77 18.51 -35.49
N VAL A 13 21.35 17.42 -36.14
CA VAL A 13 20.00 17.32 -36.71
C VAL A 13 18.95 17.24 -35.57
N PRO A 14 17.98 18.18 -35.49
CA PRO A 14 16.91 18.12 -34.49
C PRO A 14 16.06 16.86 -34.63
N ASN A 15 15.67 16.25 -33.51
CA ASN A 15 14.75 15.11 -33.51
C ASN A 15 13.46 15.47 -32.78
N PRO A 16 12.40 15.90 -33.48
CA PRO A 16 11.11 16.24 -32.88
C PRO A 16 10.34 15.02 -32.35
N GLY A 17 10.72 13.81 -32.77
CA GLY A 17 10.10 12.57 -32.29
C GLY A 17 10.32 12.37 -30.80
N LEU A 18 11.53 12.62 -30.29
CA LEU A 18 11.87 12.41 -28.88
C LEU A 18 10.99 13.25 -27.92
N PRO A 19 10.91 14.60 -28.06
CA PRO A 19 10.00 15.39 -27.23
C PRO A 19 8.54 14.99 -27.36
N LYS A 20 8.07 14.64 -28.57
CA LYS A 20 6.68 14.22 -28.80
C LYS A 20 6.36 12.92 -28.09
N THR A 21 7.21 11.90 -28.19
CA THR A 21 7.01 10.62 -27.48
C THR A 21 6.97 10.84 -25.97
N ILE A 22 7.89 11.63 -25.41
CA ILE A 22 7.85 11.97 -23.98
C ILE A 22 6.59 12.77 -23.64
N GLY A 23 6.14 13.65 -24.53
CA GLY A 23 4.88 14.38 -24.39
C GLY A 23 3.65 13.48 -24.25
N ILE A 24 3.53 12.48 -25.15
CA ILE A 24 2.46 11.47 -25.10
C ILE A 24 2.54 10.68 -23.79
N LEU A 25 3.73 10.20 -23.40
CA LEU A 25 3.90 9.46 -22.16
C LEU A 25 3.55 10.30 -20.93
N ASN A 26 3.92 11.59 -20.90
CA ASN A 26 3.54 12.50 -19.82
C ASN A 26 2.02 12.65 -19.71
N ILE A 27 1.30 12.66 -20.84
CA ILE A 27 -0.18 12.73 -20.85
C ILE A 27 -0.78 11.44 -20.31
N VAL A 28 -0.29 10.28 -20.78
CA VAL A 28 -0.79 8.97 -20.34
C VAL A 28 -0.51 8.75 -18.85
N PHE A 29 0.75 8.88 -18.43
CA PHE A 29 1.12 8.71 -17.02
C PHE A 29 0.51 9.80 -16.14
N GLY A 30 0.48 11.05 -16.59
CA GLY A 30 -0.15 12.14 -15.86
C GLY A 30 -1.63 11.87 -15.57
N SER A 31 -2.39 11.47 -16.59
CA SER A 31 -3.81 11.13 -16.46
C SER A 31 -4.05 9.92 -15.55
N LEU A 32 -3.31 8.83 -15.77
CA LEU A 32 -3.45 7.61 -14.96
C LEU A 32 -3.09 7.85 -13.49
N LEU A 33 -2.00 8.59 -13.22
CA LEU A 33 -1.57 8.90 -11.85
C LEU A 33 -2.50 9.91 -11.16
N LEU A 34 -3.13 10.82 -11.91
CA LEU A 34 -4.19 11.69 -11.37
C LEU A 34 -5.42 10.86 -10.97
N LEU A 35 -5.90 10.00 -11.86
CA LEU A 35 -7.02 9.11 -11.57
C LEU A 35 -6.71 8.22 -10.36
N TYR A 36 -5.53 7.61 -10.32
CA TYR A 36 -5.08 6.83 -9.18
C TYR A 36 -5.06 7.64 -7.88
N GLY A 37 -4.52 8.86 -7.90
CA GLY A 37 -4.51 9.75 -6.73
C GLY A 37 -5.92 10.12 -6.25
N LEU A 38 -6.85 10.37 -7.17
CA LEU A 38 -8.26 10.63 -6.85
C LEU A 38 -8.96 9.40 -6.26
N CYS A 39 -8.75 8.22 -6.85
CA CYS A 39 -9.27 6.96 -6.33
C CYS A 39 -8.73 6.68 -4.92
N MET A 40 -7.42 6.80 -4.70
CA MET A 40 -6.80 6.66 -3.39
C MET A 40 -7.34 7.66 -2.36
N GLY A 41 -7.53 8.92 -2.78
CA GLY A 41 -8.14 9.95 -1.95
C GLY A 41 -9.57 9.61 -1.55
N ALA A 42 -10.40 9.19 -2.51
CA ALA A 42 -11.77 8.74 -2.25
C ALA A 42 -11.78 7.52 -1.32
N SER A 43 -10.99 6.49 -1.60
CA SER A 43 -10.87 5.29 -0.75
C SER A 43 -10.47 5.66 0.68
N THR A 44 -9.54 6.60 0.87
CA THR A 44 -9.11 7.08 2.19
C THR A 44 -10.26 7.80 2.91
N LEU A 45 -11.04 8.62 2.20
CA LEU A 45 -12.19 9.33 2.76
C LEU A 45 -13.34 8.38 3.16
N PHE A 46 -13.57 7.30 2.42
CA PHE A 46 -14.60 6.31 2.72
C PHE A 46 -14.19 5.27 3.78
N MET A 47 -12.90 5.21 4.13
CA MET A 47 -12.36 4.19 5.03
C MET A 47 -12.99 4.18 6.43
N PRO A 48 -13.31 5.33 7.07
CA PRO A 48 -14.01 5.33 8.35
C PRO A 48 -15.42 4.73 8.26
N ALA A 49 -16.14 5.00 7.17
CA ALA A 49 -17.49 4.46 6.95
C ALA A 49 -17.45 2.95 6.67
N LEU A 50 -16.47 2.48 5.89
CA LEU A 50 -16.23 1.04 5.71
C LEU A 50 -15.86 0.37 7.03
N GLY A 51 -15.02 1.02 7.85
CA GLY A 51 -14.64 0.53 9.17
C GLY A 51 -15.82 0.39 10.11
N SER A 52 -16.73 1.37 10.17
CA SER A 52 -17.93 1.29 11.02
C SER A 52 -18.91 0.21 10.55
N MET A 53 -19.10 0.07 9.23
CA MET A 53 -19.91 -1.00 8.65
C MET A 53 -19.32 -2.39 8.97
N MET A 54 -18.01 -2.58 8.81
CA MET A 54 -17.36 -3.85 9.16
C MET A 54 -17.40 -4.15 10.65
N GLN A 55 -17.25 -3.14 11.52
CA GLN A 55 -17.42 -3.33 12.96
C GLN A 55 -18.85 -3.74 13.32
N ALA A 56 -19.86 -3.14 12.68
CA ALA A 56 -21.26 -3.55 12.89
C ALA A 56 -21.50 -4.99 12.42
N GLN A 57 -20.96 -5.36 11.26
CA GLN A 57 -21.03 -6.72 10.74
C GLN A 57 -20.30 -7.72 11.66
N GLN A 58 -19.15 -7.34 12.20
CA GLN A 58 -18.39 -8.17 13.13
C GLN A 58 -19.15 -8.40 14.44
N LYS A 59 -19.74 -7.35 15.03
CA LYS A 59 -20.59 -7.50 16.22
C LYS A 59 -21.79 -8.41 15.97
N LYS A 60 -22.39 -8.34 14.78
CA LYS A 60 -23.47 -9.25 14.38
C LYS A 60 -22.97 -10.70 14.30
N LEU A 61 -21.81 -10.92 13.69
CA LEU A 61 -21.20 -12.25 13.59
C LEU A 61 -20.81 -12.80 14.97
N GLU A 62 -20.26 -11.98 15.85
CA GLU A 62 -19.96 -12.33 17.24
C GLU A 62 -21.23 -12.71 18.01
N ALA A 63 -22.30 -11.92 17.89
CA ALA A 63 -23.57 -12.23 18.51
C ALA A 63 -24.19 -13.53 17.99
N GLU A 64 -24.12 -13.76 16.67
CA GLU A 64 -24.62 -15.00 16.06
C GLU A 64 -23.78 -16.22 16.50
N ALA A 65 -22.46 -16.09 16.52
CA ALA A 65 -21.57 -17.16 16.98
C ALA A 65 -21.80 -17.49 18.47
N GLN A 66 -21.98 -16.47 19.31
CA GLN A 66 -22.32 -16.66 20.72
C GLN A 66 -23.70 -17.29 20.91
N ALA A 67 -24.71 -16.88 20.13
CA ALA A 67 -26.05 -17.46 20.19
C ALA A 67 -26.03 -18.93 19.77
N LYS A 68 -25.37 -19.26 18.67
CA LYS A 68 -25.19 -20.65 18.21
C LYS A 68 -24.44 -21.49 19.24
N HIS A 69 -23.38 -20.95 19.84
CA HIS A 69 -22.63 -21.65 20.87
C HIS A 69 -23.46 -21.92 22.13
N LYS A 70 -24.25 -20.94 22.58
CA LYS A 70 -25.15 -21.13 23.74
C LYS A 70 -26.20 -22.21 23.44
N ALA A 71 -26.83 -22.16 22.27
CA ALA A 71 -27.80 -23.18 21.86
C ALA A 71 -27.17 -24.58 21.79
N GLN A 72 -25.94 -24.70 21.27
CA GLN A 72 -25.21 -25.97 21.24
C GLN A 72 -24.90 -26.49 22.65
N ILE A 73 -24.49 -25.62 23.57
CA ILE A 73 -24.26 -26.01 24.98
C ILE A 73 -25.57 -26.45 25.63
N GLU A 74 -26.67 -25.71 25.43
CA GLU A 74 -27.98 -26.05 26.00
C GLU A 74 -28.49 -27.40 25.48
N GLU A 75 -28.34 -27.67 24.17
CA GLU A 75 -28.69 -28.95 23.56
C GLU A 75 -27.84 -30.11 24.11
N GLU A 76 -26.51 -29.92 24.19
CA GLU A 76 -25.58 -30.93 24.73
C GLU A 76 -25.86 -31.20 26.22
N LEU A 77 -26.20 -30.17 27.00
CA LEU A 77 -26.59 -30.34 28.41
C LEU A 77 -27.92 -31.09 28.55
N ALA A 78 -28.90 -30.81 27.69
CA ALA A 78 -30.18 -31.51 27.69
C ALA A 78 -30.04 -33.00 27.32
N ASP A 79 -29.16 -33.32 26.36
CA ASP A 79 -28.83 -34.71 26.02
C ASP A 79 -28.15 -35.44 27.20
N LEU A 80 -27.21 -34.78 27.88
CA LEU A 80 -26.57 -35.33 29.08
C LEU A 80 -27.56 -35.54 30.23
N ASP A 81 -28.51 -34.60 30.43
CA ASP A 81 -29.58 -34.74 31.43
C ASP A 81 -30.47 -35.96 31.12
N ARG A 82 -30.80 -36.21 29.84
CA ARG A 82 -31.53 -37.42 29.43
C ARG A 82 -30.73 -38.69 29.72
N ARG A 83 -29.44 -38.71 29.37
CA ARG A 83 -28.55 -39.85 29.59
C ARG A 83 -28.34 -40.16 31.09
N GLU A 84 -28.28 -39.13 31.94
CA GLU A 84 -28.17 -39.30 33.40
C GLU A 84 -29.42 -39.98 33.98
N ALA A 85 -30.60 -39.65 33.44
CA ALA A 85 -31.87 -40.28 33.85
C ALA A 85 -32.01 -41.74 33.37
N GLU A 86 -31.37 -42.10 32.25
CA GLU A 86 -31.37 -43.45 31.68
C GLU A 86 -30.27 -44.37 32.26
N ALA A 87 -29.25 -43.81 32.93
CA ALA A 87 -28.11 -44.55 33.46
C ALA A 87 -28.48 -45.41 34.69
N GLU A 88 -28.21 -46.72 34.60
CA GLU A 88 -28.53 -47.69 35.67
C GLU A 88 -27.43 -47.76 36.75
N THR A 89 -26.19 -47.40 36.38
CA THR A 89 -25.04 -47.52 37.29
C THR A 89 -24.59 -46.17 37.84
N GLU A 90 -24.13 -46.15 39.09
CA GLU A 90 -23.56 -44.95 39.72
C GLU A 90 -22.28 -44.48 39.02
N GLN A 91 -21.55 -45.41 38.40
CA GLN A 91 -20.35 -45.08 37.63
C GLN A 91 -20.70 -44.27 36.36
N GLU A 92 -21.71 -44.68 35.61
CA GLU A 92 -22.17 -43.93 34.42
C GLU A 92 -22.66 -42.53 34.78
N LYS A 93 -23.41 -42.39 35.88
CA LYS A 93 -23.85 -41.08 36.37
C LYS A 93 -22.67 -40.17 36.73
N ALA A 94 -21.66 -40.71 37.41
CA ALA A 94 -20.46 -39.95 37.75
C ALA A 94 -19.69 -39.48 36.50
N GLU A 95 -19.61 -40.31 35.46
CA GLU A 95 -18.99 -39.95 34.17
C GLU A 95 -19.80 -38.87 33.42
N ILE A 96 -21.13 -38.97 33.42
CA ILE A 96 -22.01 -37.97 32.78
C ILE A 96 -21.92 -36.63 33.52
N GLN A 97 -21.89 -36.62 34.85
CA GLN A 97 -21.69 -35.41 35.63
C GLN A 97 -20.32 -34.77 35.35
N ALA A 98 -19.27 -35.57 35.22
CA ALA A 98 -17.96 -35.09 34.81
C ALA A 98 -17.99 -34.46 33.40
N GLN A 99 -18.70 -35.06 32.44
CA GLN A 99 -18.89 -34.50 31.09
C GLN A 99 -19.66 -33.18 31.14
N ARG A 100 -20.75 -33.12 31.91
CA ARG A 100 -21.57 -31.92 32.08
C ARG A 100 -20.74 -30.74 32.60
N GLU A 101 -19.88 -31.00 33.58
CA GLU A 101 -18.95 -30.00 34.10
C GLU A 101 -17.88 -29.57 33.07
N GLN A 102 -17.49 -30.44 32.14
CA GLN A 102 -16.62 -30.07 31.03
C GLN A 102 -17.34 -29.19 29.99
N VAL A 103 -18.58 -29.52 29.62
CA VAL A 103 -19.37 -28.74 28.65
C VAL A 103 -19.64 -27.33 29.18
N LYS A 104 -20.01 -27.19 30.46
CA LYS A 104 -20.21 -25.87 31.11
C LYS A 104 -18.95 -24.99 31.11
N LYS A 105 -17.76 -25.61 31.11
CA LYS A 105 -16.46 -24.92 31.10
C LYS A 105 -15.97 -24.60 29.69
N ARG A 106 -16.68 -25.00 28.63
CA ARG A 106 -16.27 -24.76 27.25
C ARG A 106 -16.35 -23.25 26.93
N PRO A 107 -15.24 -22.60 26.56
CA PRO A 107 -15.23 -21.17 26.29
C PRO A 107 -15.98 -20.85 24.99
N PRO A 108 -16.56 -19.64 24.87
CA PRO A 108 -17.21 -19.22 23.64
C PRO A 108 -16.24 -19.21 22.44
N PRO A 109 -16.73 -19.44 21.21
CA PRO A 109 -15.90 -19.46 20.02
C PRO A 109 -15.27 -18.09 19.81
N LEU A 110 -13.97 -18.11 19.49
CA LEU A 110 -13.26 -16.89 19.15
C LEU A 110 -13.62 -16.48 17.73
N VAL A 111 -14.28 -15.33 17.57
CA VAL A 111 -14.47 -14.72 16.25
C VAL A 111 -13.26 -13.83 15.97
N PRO A 112 -12.44 -14.13 14.94
CA PRO A 112 -11.27 -13.32 14.63
C PRO A 112 -11.69 -11.87 14.35
N ASN A 113 -10.98 -10.92 14.94
CA ASN A 113 -11.19 -9.51 14.66
C ASN A 113 -10.70 -9.16 13.25
N THR A 114 -11.59 -9.26 12.26
CA THR A 114 -11.30 -8.93 10.86
C THR A 114 -11.12 -7.42 10.64
N ALA A 115 -11.50 -6.58 11.61
CA ALA A 115 -11.30 -5.14 11.54
C ALA A 115 -9.83 -4.70 11.77
N MET A 116 -8.89 -5.63 12.03
CA MET A 116 -7.49 -5.31 12.29
C MET A 116 -6.85 -4.43 11.19
N GLY A 117 -7.23 -4.60 9.92
CA GLY A 117 -6.72 -3.78 8.81
C GLY A 117 -7.20 -2.32 8.84
N PHE A 118 -8.36 -2.05 9.44
CA PHE A 118 -8.95 -0.70 9.49
C PHE A 118 -8.44 0.13 10.66
N ASP A 119 -7.89 -0.49 11.70
CA ASP A 119 -7.28 0.26 12.80
C ASP A 119 -5.99 0.97 12.37
N MET A 120 -5.40 0.56 11.24
CA MET A 120 -4.26 1.24 10.63
C MET A 120 -4.59 2.68 10.24
N VAL A 121 -5.81 2.94 9.75
CA VAL A 121 -6.21 4.29 9.34
C VAL A 121 -6.57 5.20 10.50
N LYS A 122 -6.59 4.68 11.72
CA LYS A 122 -6.69 5.51 12.92
C LYS A 122 -5.34 6.09 13.34
N ASP A 123 -4.22 5.64 12.76
CA ASP A 123 -2.92 6.25 13.04
C ASP A 123 -2.82 7.63 12.37
N PRO A 124 -2.70 8.74 13.14
CA PRO A 124 -2.50 10.05 12.54
C PRO A 124 -1.21 10.13 11.72
N THR A 125 -0.18 9.35 12.05
CA THR A 125 1.09 9.29 11.32
C THR A 125 0.90 8.69 9.94
N TYR A 126 0.18 7.56 9.87
CA TYR A 126 -0.15 6.91 8.61
C TYR A 126 -1.07 7.80 7.75
N LEU A 127 -2.09 8.41 8.34
CA LEU A 127 -2.98 9.33 7.63
C LEU A 127 -2.22 10.53 7.06
N ARG A 128 -1.33 11.15 7.84
CA ARG A 128 -0.50 12.27 7.35
C ARG A 128 0.40 11.83 6.19
N PHE A 129 0.97 10.63 6.27
CA PHE A 129 1.78 10.07 5.19
C PHE A 129 0.94 9.86 3.92
N ILE A 130 -0.22 9.20 4.02
CA ILE A 130 -1.12 8.94 2.89
C ILE A 130 -1.63 10.24 2.27
N TRP A 131 -2.09 11.19 3.09
CA TRP A 131 -2.52 12.50 2.58
C TRP A 131 -1.38 13.28 1.94
N GLY A 132 -0.19 13.24 2.53
CA GLY A 132 1.02 13.81 1.94
C GLY A 132 1.30 13.21 0.58
N GLU A 133 1.23 11.89 0.45
CA GLU A 133 1.41 11.18 -0.82
C GLU A 133 0.35 11.58 -1.85
N ILE A 134 -0.93 11.61 -1.49
CA ILE A 134 -2.03 12.01 -2.38
C ILE A 134 -1.85 13.46 -2.86
N ILE A 135 -1.71 14.41 -1.94
CA ILE A 135 -1.63 15.83 -2.25
C ILE A 135 -0.42 16.13 -3.12
N THR A 136 0.78 15.68 -2.71
CA THR A 136 1.99 15.90 -3.49
C THR A 136 1.97 15.16 -4.83
N GLY A 137 1.28 14.01 -4.90
CA GLY A 137 1.05 13.26 -6.13
C GLY A 137 0.22 14.07 -7.13
N LEU A 138 -0.96 14.56 -6.70
CA LEU A 138 -1.84 15.40 -7.51
C LEU A 138 -1.11 16.67 -7.98
N LEU A 139 -0.43 17.37 -7.06
CA LEU A 139 0.31 18.60 -7.35
C LEU A 139 1.42 18.41 -8.39
N LEU A 140 2.09 17.26 -8.44
CA LEU A 140 3.13 16.99 -9.43
C LEU A 140 2.61 16.35 -10.72
N ASN A 141 1.42 15.74 -10.71
CA ASN A 141 0.85 15.10 -11.90
C ASN A 141 0.11 16.09 -12.82
N VAL A 142 -0.52 17.13 -12.28
CA VAL A 142 -1.12 18.21 -13.09
C VAL A 142 -0.07 18.91 -13.98
N PRO A 143 1.06 19.42 -13.46
CA PRO A 143 2.08 20.04 -14.30
C PRO A 143 2.78 19.03 -15.21
N LEU A 144 2.84 17.74 -14.85
CA LEU A 144 3.31 16.69 -15.76
C LEU A 144 2.42 16.63 -17.01
N LEU A 145 1.10 16.59 -16.83
CA LEU A 145 0.11 16.60 -17.91
C LEU A 145 0.25 17.86 -18.79
N ILE A 146 0.34 19.05 -18.17
CA ILE A 146 0.54 20.33 -18.87
C ILE A 146 1.84 20.30 -19.69
N SER A 147 2.93 19.79 -19.11
CA SER A 147 4.22 19.67 -19.81
C SER A 147 4.12 18.71 -21.00
N GLY A 148 3.32 17.65 -20.89
CA GLY A 148 3.08 16.71 -21.97
C GLY A 148 2.41 17.37 -23.17
N ILE A 149 1.34 18.13 -22.93
CA ILE A 149 0.63 18.92 -23.97
C ILE A 149 1.59 19.94 -24.61
N ALA A 150 2.40 20.63 -23.81
CA ALA A 150 3.36 21.60 -24.32
C ALA A 150 4.48 20.97 -25.18
N LEU A 151 4.92 19.76 -24.84
CA LEU A 151 5.92 19.00 -25.59
C LEU A 151 5.40 18.52 -26.94
N LEU A 152 4.09 18.24 -27.07
CA LEU A 152 3.49 17.96 -28.39
C LEU A 152 3.62 19.15 -29.34
N GLY A 153 3.49 20.36 -28.80
CA GLY A 153 3.74 21.62 -29.51
C GLY A 153 5.21 22.03 -29.60
N LEU A 154 6.16 21.16 -29.19
CA LEU A 154 7.60 21.42 -29.16
C LEU A 154 8.00 22.72 -28.44
N ARG A 155 7.22 23.16 -27.45
CA ARG A 155 7.49 24.41 -26.72
C ARG A 155 8.67 24.23 -25.76
N GLU A 156 9.65 25.13 -25.79
CA GLU A 156 10.84 25.04 -24.93
C GLU A 156 10.49 25.07 -23.43
N TRP A 157 9.50 25.88 -23.05
CA TRP A 157 9.04 25.94 -21.66
C TRP A 157 8.44 24.60 -21.20
N GLY A 158 7.79 23.85 -22.10
CA GLY A 158 7.26 22.52 -21.82
C GLY A 158 8.37 21.53 -21.46
N ARG A 159 9.49 21.59 -22.18
CA ARG A 159 10.70 20.81 -21.87
C ARG A 159 11.29 21.18 -20.51
N LYS A 160 11.46 22.48 -20.22
CA LYS A 160 11.98 22.95 -18.93
C LYS A 160 11.08 22.50 -17.77
N LEU A 161 9.76 22.65 -17.92
CA LEU A 161 8.79 22.19 -16.92
C LEU A 161 8.87 20.68 -16.71
N ALA A 162 8.92 19.88 -17.78
CA ALA A 162 9.04 18.42 -17.67
C ALA A 162 10.31 17.99 -16.92
N LEU A 163 11.45 18.64 -17.16
CA LEU A 163 12.70 18.38 -16.44
C LEU A 163 12.59 18.72 -14.95
N TRP A 164 12.02 19.89 -14.61
CA TRP A 164 11.78 20.27 -13.21
C TRP A 164 10.87 19.29 -12.50
N ILE A 165 9.74 18.92 -13.11
CA ILE A 165 8.79 17.96 -12.53
C ILE A 165 9.42 16.57 -12.38
N ALA A 166 10.23 16.12 -13.33
CA ALA A 166 10.95 14.85 -13.21
C ALA A 166 11.94 14.88 -12.03
N GLY A 167 12.71 15.97 -11.87
CA GLY A 167 13.59 16.16 -10.72
C GLY A 167 12.83 16.17 -9.38
N LEU A 168 11.75 16.96 -9.27
CA LEU A 168 10.91 17.02 -8.08
C LEU A 168 10.27 15.66 -7.75
N LYS A 169 9.85 14.90 -8.76
CA LYS A 169 9.31 13.55 -8.57
C LYS A 169 10.36 12.60 -7.99
N LEU A 170 11.61 12.65 -8.46
CA LEU A 170 12.68 11.82 -7.89
C LEU A 170 12.92 12.16 -6.43
N VAL A 171 13.06 13.45 -6.10
CA VAL A 171 13.24 13.90 -4.72
C VAL A 171 12.08 13.44 -3.84
N ARG A 172 10.83 13.63 -4.31
CA ARG A 172 9.63 13.15 -3.61
C ARG A 172 9.65 11.65 -3.37
N LEU A 173 9.96 10.84 -4.39
CA LEU A 173 9.97 9.38 -4.26
C LEU A 173 11.03 8.90 -3.28
N VAL A 174 12.21 9.53 -3.25
CA VAL A 174 13.25 9.23 -2.26
C VAL A 174 12.76 9.57 -0.84
N ILE A 175 12.17 10.76 -0.63
CA ILE A 175 11.63 11.16 0.67
C ILE A 175 10.54 10.18 1.14
N LEU A 176 9.58 9.86 0.26
CA LEU A 176 8.50 8.91 0.60
C LEU A 176 9.03 7.52 0.90
N LEU A 177 10.01 7.03 0.15
CA LEU A 177 10.65 5.74 0.41
C LEU A 177 11.32 5.73 1.78
N VAL A 178 12.09 6.76 2.12
CA VAL A 178 12.76 6.87 3.42
C VAL A 178 11.71 6.91 4.54
N LEU A 179 10.67 7.73 4.43
CA LEU A 179 9.59 7.79 5.43
C LEU A 179 8.84 6.46 5.57
N ALA A 180 8.54 5.80 4.44
CA ALA A 180 7.84 4.53 4.43
C ALA A 180 8.65 3.43 5.14
N VAL A 181 9.94 3.32 4.83
CA VAL A 181 10.82 2.30 5.41
C VAL A 181 11.17 2.58 6.87
N THR A 182 11.40 3.84 7.23
CA THR A 182 11.89 4.20 8.59
C THR A 182 10.78 4.45 9.60
N MET A 183 9.60 4.89 9.17
CA MET A 183 8.50 5.25 10.08
C MET A 183 7.28 4.33 9.90
N ILE A 184 6.80 4.16 8.68
CA ILE A 184 5.54 3.47 8.41
C ILE A 184 5.67 1.96 8.61
N ALA A 185 6.59 1.31 7.90
CA ALA A 185 6.81 -0.13 7.97
C ALA A 185 7.06 -0.63 9.41
N PRO A 186 7.99 -0.06 10.20
CA PRO A 186 8.19 -0.50 11.58
C PRO A 186 7.02 -0.15 12.49
N GLY A 187 6.34 0.98 12.26
CA GLY A 187 5.13 1.35 12.99
C GLY A 187 4.01 0.31 12.79
N MET A 188 3.84 -0.17 11.56
CA MET A 188 2.87 -1.20 11.21
C MET A 188 3.25 -2.58 11.77
N ALA A 189 4.52 -2.98 11.65
CA ALA A 189 5.01 -4.24 12.22
C ALA A 189 4.75 -4.32 13.73
N ARG A 190 5.10 -3.26 14.49
CA ARG A 190 4.85 -3.20 15.94
C ARG A 190 3.37 -3.26 16.32
N ARG A 191 2.48 -2.76 15.46
CA ARG A 191 1.03 -2.84 15.68
C ARG A 191 0.52 -4.26 15.45
N MET A 192 0.94 -4.88 14.33
CA MET A 192 0.63 -6.27 14.05
C MET A 192 1.13 -7.20 15.16
N ASP A 193 2.34 -6.98 15.68
CA ASP A 193 2.88 -7.71 16.83
C ASP A 193 1.96 -7.67 18.04
N ARG A 194 1.44 -6.48 18.40
CA ARG A 194 0.57 -6.32 19.57
C ARG A 194 -0.76 -7.04 19.36
N GLU A 195 -1.36 -6.91 18.18
CA GLU A 195 -2.64 -7.54 17.91
C GLU A 195 -2.51 -9.06 17.80
N PHE A 196 -1.43 -9.57 17.20
CA PHE A 196 -1.14 -11.00 17.22
C PHE A 196 -0.82 -11.52 18.62
N ALA A 197 -0.17 -10.73 19.48
CA ALA A 197 0.05 -11.10 20.87
C ALA A 197 -1.29 -11.23 21.63
N LYS A 198 -2.22 -10.30 21.42
CA LYS A 198 -3.58 -10.38 22.00
C LYS A 198 -4.33 -11.62 21.49
N LEU A 199 -4.30 -11.86 20.17
CA LEU A 199 -4.94 -13.03 19.57
C LEU A 199 -4.31 -14.33 20.09
N GLY A 200 -2.99 -14.39 20.20
CA GLY A 200 -2.28 -15.52 20.75
C GLY A 200 -2.63 -15.79 22.21
N ALA A 201 -2.74 -14.74 23.03
CA ALA A 201 -3.19 -14.87 24.43
C ALA A 201 -4.63 -15.38 24.52
N GLN A 202 -5.54 -14.88 23.68
CA GLN A 202 -6.92 -15.34 23.60
C GLN A 202 -7.02 -16.82 23.18
N ILE A 203 -6.27 -17.24 22.16
CA ILE A 203 -6.28 -18.65 21.74
C ILE A 203 -5.66 -19.57 22.80
N GLN A 204 -4.61 -19.12 23.51
CA GLN A 204 -4.01 -19.90 24.58
C GLN A 204 -5.00 -20.10 25.75
N GLN A 205 -5.82 -19.08 26.04
CA GLN A 205 -6.90 -19.18 27.04
C GLN A 205 -7.99 -20.16 26.62
N THR A 206 -8.31 -20.25 25.33
CA THR A 206 -9.34 -21.19 24.84
C THR A 206 -8.81 -22.61 24.64
N ARG A 207 -7.49 -22.81 24.60
CA ARG A 207 -6.86 -24.12 24.43
C ARG A 207 -5.75 -24.39 25.46
N PRO A 208 -6.11 -24.54 26.76
CA PRO A 208 -5.15 -24.89 27.79
C PRO A 208 -4.47 -26.22 27.48
N GLY A 209 -3.14 -26.27 27.53
CA GLY A 209 -2.34 -27.45 27.18
C GLY A 209 -1.96 -27.58 25.70
N GLY A 210 -2.46 -26.70 24.82
CA GLY A 210 -1.99 -26.62 23.43
C GLY A 210 -0.55 -26.07 23.32
N PRO A 211 0.19 -26.40 22.25
CA PRO A 211 1.52 -25.84 22.02
C PRO A 211 1.45 -24.31 21.89
N PRO A 212 2.46 -23.57 22.39
CA PRO A 212 2.44 -22.11 22.37
C PRO A 212 2.42 -21.58 20.94
N ILE A 213 1.44 -20.74 20.62
CA ILE A 213 1.26 -20.15 19.28
C ILE A 213 2.17 -18.93 19.05
N GLN A 214 2.70 -18.35 20.13
CA GLN A 214 3.51 -17.11 20.09
C GLN A 214 4.72 -17.14 19.13
N PRO A 215 5.51 -18.22 19.01
CA PRO A 215 6.69 -18.23 18.13
C PRO A 215 6.33 -18.07 16.65
N LYS A 216 5.21 -18.68 16.24
CA LYS A 216 4.71 -18.57 14.85
C LYS A 216 4.22 -17.16 14.54
N MET A 217 3.56 -16.52 15.51
CA MET A 217 3.03 -15.16 15.35
C MET A 217 4.13 -14.10 15.19
N LYS A 218 5.20 -14.16 16.00
CA LYS A 218 6.36 -13.26 15.85
C LYS A 218 7.09 -13.44 14.53
N THR A 219 7.17 -14.68 14.04
CA THR A 219 7.78 -14.96 12.73
C THR A 219 6.89 -14.38 11.62
N MET A 220 5.58 -14.52 11.73
CA MET A 220 4.63 -14.00 10.76
C MET A 220 4.66 -12.47 10.67
N SER A 221 4.69 -11.77 11.81
CA SER A 221 4.79 -10.30 11.81
C SER A 221 6.12 -9.79 11.25
N ALA A 222 7.24 -10.47 11.55
CA ALA A 222 8.54 -10.15 10.97
C ALA A 222 8.54 -10.36 9.44
N ILE A 223 7.97 -11.46 8.96
CA ILE A 223 7.81 -11.73 7.52
C ILE A 223 6.92 -10.66 6.88
N THR A 224 5.79 -10.31 7.49
CA THR A 224 4.92 -9.26 6.95
C THR A 224 5.62 -7.91 6.91
N GLY A 225 6.34 -7.53 7.98
CA GLY A 225 7.12 -6.28 8.01
C GLY A 225 8.21 -6.24 6.93
N ALA A 226 8.92 -7.35 6.73
CA ALA A 226 9.92 -7.48 5.66
C ALA A 226 9.26 -7.40 4.27
N ALA A 227 8.15 -8.09 4.06
CA ALA A 227 7.39 -8.06 2.81
C ALA A 227 6.88 -6.65 2.48
N MET A 228 6.36 -5.93 3.47
CA MET A 228 5.92 -4.54 3.31
C MET A 228 7.09 -3.61 2.95
N THR A 229 8.23 -3.78 3.60
CA THR A 229 9.45 -3.00 3.30
C THR A 229 9.90 -3.26 1.86
N ALA A 230 9.97 -4.53 1.46
CA ALA A 230 10.31 -4.92 0.09
C ALA A 230 9.31 -4.35 -0.92
N GLN A 231 8.01 -4.39 -0.60
CA GLN A 231 6.96 -3.78 -1.42
C GLN A 231 7.19 -2.27 -1.62
N TYR A 232 7.50 -1.51 -0.55
CA TYR A 232 7.77 -0.07 -0.69
C TYR A 232 9.02 0.20 -1.53
N VAL A 233 10.11 -0.52 -1.30
CA VAL A 233 11.35 -0.39 -2.09
C VAL A 233 11.08 -0.68 -3.56
N PHE A 234 10.37 -1.76 -3.85
CA PHE A 234 10.02 -2.14 -5.21
C PHE A 234 9.12 -1.10 -5.89
N MET A 235 8.03 -0.70 -5.23
CA MET A 235 7.06 0.25 -5.77
C MET A 235 7.69 1.62 -6.04
N TYR A 236 8.42 2.18 -5.07
CA TYR A 236 9.07 3.48 -5.24
C TYR A 236 10.26 3.40 -6.21
N GLY A 237 11.00 2.30 -6.20
CA GLY A 237 12.09 2.04 -7.16
C GLY A 237 11.59 2.02 -8.61
N LEU A 238 10.51 1.28 -8.89
CA LEU A 238 9.87 1.31 -10.21
C LEU A 238 9.33 2.69 -10.57
N GLY A 239 8.77 3.41 -9.59
CA GLY A 239 8.28 4.79 -9.77
C GLY A 239 9.36 5.77 -10.21
N MET A 240 10.63 5.52 -9.89
CA MET A 240 11.77 6.38 -10.27
C MET A 240 12.20 6.19 -11.73
N VAL A 241 11.88 5.05 -12.36
CA VAL A 241 12.34 4.72 -13.72
C VAL A 241 11.87 5.77 -14.73
N TYR A 242 10.59 6.13 -14.69
CA TYR A 242 10.04 7.08 -15.66
C TYR A 242 10.65 8.50 -15.56
N PRO A 243 10.71 9.14 -14.38
CA PRO A 243 11.40 10.42 -14.23
C PRO A 243 12.87 10.40 -14.70
N VAL A 244 13.60 9.31 -14.45
CA VAL A 244 14.99 9.16 -14.94
C VAL A 244 15.03 9.16 -16.47
N ILE A 245 14.13 8.42 -17.13
CA ILE A 245 14.03 8.41 -18.60
C ILE A 245 13.71 9.81 -19.12
N VAL A 246 12.77 10.53 -18.51
CA VAL A 246 12.42 11.90 -18.90
C VAL A 246 13.63 12.83 -18.80
N LEU A 247 14.37 12.79 -17.68
CA LEU A 247 15.60 13.57 -17.50
C LEU A 247 16.64 13.22 -18.56
N TRP A 248 16.89 11.93 -18.77
CA TRP A 248 17.91 11.48 -19.72
C TRP A 248 17.57 11.82 -21.18
N VAL A 249 16.32 11.62 -21.61
CA VAL A 249 15.91 11.90 -23.00
C VAL A 249 15.84 13.40 -23.28
N LEU A 250 15.23 14.19 -22.40
CA LEU A 250 14.98 15.63 -22.64
C LEU A 250 16.19 16.53 -22.39
N THR A 251 17.25 16.02 -21.75
CA THR A 251 18.54 16.72 -21.64
C THR A 251 19.42 16.55 -22.89
N ARG A 252 19.12 15.59 -23.77
CA ARG A 252 19.92 15.38 -24.99
C ARG A 252 19.85 16.59 -25.93
N PRO A 253 20.98 16.97 -26.57
CA PRO A 253 21.03 18.11 -27.50
C PRO A 253 19.95 18.05 -28.58
N ARG A 254 19.76 16.87 -29.22
CA ARG A 254 18.76 16.68 -30.29
C ARG A 254 17.32 17.03 -29.86
N ALA A 255 16.94 16.71 -28.62
CA ALA A 255 15.63 17.05 -28.07
C ALA A 255 15.54 18.55 -27.72
N LYS A 256 16.61 19.12 -27.15
CA LYS A 256 16.71 20.56 -26.85
C LYS A 256 16.55 21.40 -28.11
N TYR A 257 17.29 21.10 -29.18
CA TYR A 257 17.22 21.86 -30.43
C TYR A 257 15.87 21.72 -31.13
N ALA A 258 15.24 20.55 -31.06
CA ALA A 258 13.88 20.38 -31.61
C ALA A 258 12.86 21.32 -30.96
N CYS A 259 12.96 21.56 -29.65
CA CYS A 259 12.08 22.52 -28.97
C CYS A 259 12.46 24.00 -29.19
N LEU A 260 13.75 24.28 -29.38
CA LEU A 260 14.23 25.65 -29.64
C LEU A 260 13.84 26.13 -31.04
N ALA A 261 13.94 25.27 -32.05
CA ALA A 261 13.64 25.60 -33.45
C ALA A 261 12.22 26.16 -33.63
N VAL A 262 11.25 25.66 -32.87
CA VAL A 262 9.86 26.14 -32.90
C VAL A 262 9.68 27.43 -32.10
N SER A 263 10.43 27.60 -31.00
CA SER A 263 10.26 28.74 -30.09
C SER A 263 10.95 30.01 -30.59
N LYS A 264 12.01 29.86 -31.40
CA LYS A 264 12.77 30.97 -32.01
C LYS A 264 13.11 30.58 -33.46
N PRO A 265 12.27 30.93 -34.44
CA PRO A 265 12.59 30.72 -35.85
C PRO A 265 13.71 31.69 -36.25
N GLY A 266 14.96 31.26 -36.08
CA GLY A 266 16.16 31.95 -36.52
C GLY A 266 17.00 31.05 -37.44
N PRO A 267 18.03 31.59 -38.10
CA PRO A 267 18.96 30.78 -38.89
C PRO A 267 19.54 29.66 -38.00
N ALA A 268 19.68 28.45 -38.56
CA ALA A 268 20.12 27.28 -37.82
C ALA A 268 21.42 27.58 -37.05
N PRO A 269 21.46 27.41 -35.72
CA PRO A 269 22.66 27.74 -34.95
C PRO A 269 23.79 26.80 -35.37
N LEU A 270 24.84 27.37 -35.95
CA LEU A 270 26.13 26.71 -36.09
C LEU A 270 26.70 26.55 -34.66
N LEU A 271 27.09 25.34 -34.29
CA LEU A 271 27.75 25.10 -33.00
C LEU A 271 29.25 25.35 -33.17
N GLU A 272 29.80 26.25 -32.37
CA GLU A 272 31.22 26.28 -32.01
C GLU A 272 31.48 25.33 -30.84
#